data_AF-A0A7V8EJ68-F1
#
_entry.id   AF-A0A7V8EJ68-F1
#
_cell.length_a   1.000
_cell.length_b   1.000
_cell.length_c   1.000
_cell.angle_alpha   90.00
_cell.angle_beta   90.00
_cell.angle_gamma   90.00
#
_symmetry.space_group_name_H-M   'P 1'
#
loop_
_entity.id
_entity.type
_entity.pdbx_description
1 polymer ?
#
loop_
_entity_poly.entity_id
_entity_poly.type
_entity_poly.pdbx_seq_one_letter_code
_entity_poly.pdbx_strand_id
1 'polypeptide(L)' 'MQKHTAVPAEQGLYWYFENDAEEPRPVMVNQAKWPGKFKSYNGAEQSWLRDGEYLVGPQKPPAPL' A
#
# COMPACT_ATOMS: atom_id res chain seq x y z
N MET A 1 11.25 6.26 -4.16
CA MET A 1 10.16 5.66 -3.37
C MET A 1 10.65 4.35 -2.79
N GLN A 2 10.26 4.00 -1.56
CA GLN A 2 10.74 2.80 -0.88
C GLN A 2 9.84 1.59 -1.20
N LYS A 3 10.45 0.42 -1.43
CA LYS A 3 9.77 -0.87 -1.60
C LYS A 3 9.62 -1.55 -0.24
N HIS A 4 8.44 -2.09 0.05
CA HIS A 4 8.13 -2.80 1.29
C HIS A 4 7.54 -4.19 0.95
N THR A 5 8.10 -5.25 1.55
CA THR A 5 7.60 -6.63 1.44
C THR A 5 6.79 -7.06 2.67
N ALA A 6 6.51 -6.11 3.55
CA ALA A 6 5.59 -6.23 4.68
C ALA A 6 4.75 -4.94 4.77
N VAL A 7 3.67 -4.95 5.56
CA VAL A 7 2.86 -3.74 5.76
C VAL A 7 3.71 -2.68 6.48
N PRO A 8 3.95 -1.50 5.88
CA PRO A 8 4.80 -0.48 6.48
C PRO A 8 4.12 0.20 7.67
N ALA A 9 4.93 0.67 8.63
CA ALA A 9 4.44 1.44 9.76
C ALA A 9 4.09 2.90 9.38
N GLU A 10 4.73 3.43 8.33
CA GLU A 10 4.49 4.79 7.86
C GLU A 10 3.12 4.90 7.16
N GLN A 11 2.32 5.87 7.58
CA GLN A 11 0.97 6.08 7.06
C GLN A 11 1.00 6.78 5.70
N GLY A 12 0.03 6.47 4.84
CA GLY A 12 -0.14 7.16 3.57
C GLY A 12 -0.71 6.29 2.47
N LEU A 13 -0.68 6.86 1.26
CA LEU A 13 -1.08 6.19 0.03
C LEU A 13 0.11 5.39 -0.53
N TYR A 14 -0.11 4.15 -0.93
CA TYR A 14 0.89 3.25 -1.51
C TYR A 14 0.37 2.64 -2.81
N TRP A 15 1.30 2.27 -3.69
CA TRP A 15 1.02 1.37 -4.81
C TRP A 15 1.26 -0.07 -4.36
N TYR A 16 0.23 -0.91 -4.46
CA TYR A 16 0.29 -2.33 -4.19
C TYR A 16 0.47 -3.10 -5.49
N PHE A 17 1.57 -3.84 -5.57
CA PHE A 17 1.89 -4.75 -6.66
C PHE A 17 1.51 -6.16 -6.21
N GLU A 18 0.40 -6.64 -6.75
CA GLU A 18 -0.08 -8.01 -6.61
C GLU A 18 0.55 -8.89 -7.71
N ASN A 19 0.75 -10.17 -7.41
CA ASN A 19 1.21 -11.12 -8.43
C ASN A 19 0.19 -11.22 -9.58
N ASP A 20 0.69 -11.34 -10.82
CA ASP A 20 -0.12 -11.49 -12.03
C ASP A 20 -1.06 -10.31 -12.37
N ALA A 21 -1.01 -9.21 -11.62
CA ALA A 21 -1.72 -7.98 -11.95
C ALA A 21 -0.95 -7.15 -12.97
N GLU A 22 -1.61 -6.69 -14.03
CA GLU A 22 -1.00 -5.83 -15.05
C GLU A 22 -0.63 -4.44 -14.51
N GLU A 23 -1.41 -3.93 -13.55
CA GLU A 23 -1.22 -2.60 -12.97
C GLU A 23 -1.24 -2.63 -11.43
N PRO A 24 -0.42 -1.81 -10.75
CA PRO A 24 -0.49 -1.68 -9.31
C PRO A 24 -1.77 -0.99 -8.87
N ARG A 25 -2.33 -1.41 -7.75
CA ARG A 25 -3.54 -0.82 -7.17
C ARG A 25 -3.19 0.20 -6.10
N PRO A 26 -3.91 1.33 -6.00
CA PRO A 26 -3.69 2.27 -4.92
C PRO A 26 -4.28 1.67 -3.64
N VAL A 27 -3.53 1.73 -2.53
CA VAL A 27 -3.97 1.27 -1.21
C VAL A 27 -3.59 2.27 -0.12
N MET A 28 -4.38 2.31 0.94
CA MET A 28 -4.15 3.17 2.10
C MET A 28 -3.56 2.38 3.25
N VAL A 29 -2.44 2.84 3.79
CA VAL A 29 -1.89 2.38 5.07
C VAL A 29 -2.24 3.42 6.14
N ASN A 30 -2.96 2.98 7.16
CA ASN A 30 -3.32 3.84 8.28
C ASN A 30 -3.22 3.03 9.58
N GLN A 31 -2.04 3.02 10.20
CA GLN A 31 -1.79 2.26 11.42
C GLN A 31 -2.62 2.72 12.63
N ALA A 32 -3.11 3.97 12.62
CA ALA A 32 -3.99 4.47 13.68
C ALA A 32 -5.41 3.90 13.59
N LYS A 33 -5.89 3.61 12.37
CA LYS A 33 -7.23 3.04 12.12
C LYS A 33 -7.21 1.52 11.94
N TRP A 34 -6.18 1.00 11.27
CA TRP A 34 -6.04 -0.41 10.89
C TRP A 34 -4.60 -0.89 11.18
N PRO A 35 -4.29 -1.22 12.45
CA PRO A 35 -2.97 -1.72 12.83
C PRO A 35 -2.58 -2.97 12.03
N GLY A 36 -1.39 -2.95 11.44
CA GLY A 36 -0.83 -4.05 10.65
C GLY A 36 -1.54 -4.31 9.32
N LYS A 37 -2.39 -3.40 8.85
CA LYS A 37 -3.23 -3.59 7.66
C LYS A 37 -3.10 -2.44 6.68
N PHE A 38 -3.38 -2.74 5.42
CA PHE A 38 -3.69 -1.75 4.40
C PHE A 38 -5.06 -2.05 3.78
N LYS A 39 -5.67 -1.02 3.19
CA LYS A 39 -7.01 -1.09 2.63
C LYS A 39 -7.04 -0.59 1.20
N SER A 40 -7.64 -1.38 0.32
CA SER A 40 -7.92 -1.01 -1.07
C SER A 40 -9.14 -0.10 -1.16
N TYR A 41 -9.26 0.67 -2.24
CA TYR A 41 -10.37 1.61 -2.43
C TYR A 41 -11.74 0.94 -2.58
N ASN A 42 -11.78 -0.33 -2.98
CA ASN A 42 -13.00 -1.14 -2.98
C ASN A 42 -13.41 -1.64 -1.59
N GLY A 43 -12.67 -1.28 -0.53
CA GLY A 43 -12.94 -1.68 0.84
C GLY A 43 -12.30 -2.99 1.27
N ALA A 44 -11.59 -3.71 0.40
CA ALA A 44 -10.85 -4.91 0.78
C ALA A 44 -9.67 -4.57 1.70
N GLU A 45 -9.49 -5.35 2.77
CA GLU A 45 -8.41 -5.19 3.75
C GLU A 45 -7.45 -6.37 3.68
N GLN A 46 -6.16 -6.10 3.90
CA GLN A 46 -5.12 -7.12 3.87
C GLN A 46 -4.06 -6.83 4.95
N SER A 47 -3.64 -7.87 5.68
CA SER A 47 -2.66 -7.78 6.78
C SER A 47 -1.31 -8.44 6.49
N TRP A 48 -1.11 -8.97 5.29
CA TRP A 48 0.17 -9.58 4.87
C TRP A 48 0.35 -9.45 3.35
N LEU A 49 1.57 -9.57 2.88
CA LEU A 49 1.91 -9.67 1.45
C LEU A 49 2.39 -11.09 1.18
N ARG A 50 2.00 -11.67 0.05
CA ARG A 50 2.53 -12.97 -0.42
C ARG A 50 3.93 -12.79 -0.99
N ASP A 51 4.63 -13.91 -1.21
CA ASP A 51 5.90 -13.89 -1.90
C ASP A 51 5.75 -13.28 -3.30
N GLY A 52 6.61 -12.30 -3.62
CA GLY A 52 6.57 -11.53 -4.86
C GLY A 52 5.73 -10.25 -4.78
N GLU A 53 4.80 -10.15 -3.84
CA GLU A 53 3.97 -8.96 -3.64
C GLU A 53 4.73 -7.87 -2.87
N TYR A 54 4.46 -6.60 -3.18
CA TYR A 54 5.10 -5.48 -2.48
C TYR A 54 4.32 -4.17 -2.56
N LEU A 55 4.64 -3.26 -1.63
CA LEU A 55 4.12 -1.90 -1.59
C LEU A 55 5.22 -0.89 -1.98
N VAL A 56 4.85 0.17 -2.70
CA VAL A 56 5.74 1.29 -3.03
C VAL A 56 5.14 2.61 -2.54
N GLY A 57 5.84 3.28 -1.63
CA GLY A 57 5.37 4.54 -1.06
C GLY A 57 6.07 4.93 0.25
N PRO A 58 5.48 5.87 1.02
CA PRO A 58 4.22 6.56 0.69
C PRO A 58 4.36 7.47 -0.54
N GLN A 59 3.26 7.63 -1.28
CA GLN A 59 3.16 8.55 -2.40
C GLN A 59 3.17 9.98 -1.86
N LYS A 60 4.03 10.83 -2.43
CA LYS A 60 3.98 12.26 -2.10
C LYS A 60 2.71 12.86 -2.70
N PRO A 61 2.04 13.78 -1.98
CA PRO A 61 0.98 14.56 -2.61
C PRO A 61 1.54 15.26 -3.85
N PRO A 62 0.72 15.43 -4.91
CA PRO A 62 1.15 16.18 -6.08
C PRO A 62 1.64 17.56 -5.64
N ALA A 63 2.73 18.03 -6.27
CA ALA A 63 3.21 19.38 -6.02
C ALA A 63 2.08 20.37 -6.34
N PRO A 64 1.87 21.42 -5.53
CA PRO A 64 0.96 22.49 -5.90
C PRO A 64 1.37 23.05 -7.27
N LEU A 65 0.39 23.28 -8.15
CA LEU A 65 0.57 23.93 -9.44
C LEU A 65 1.12 25.36 -9.29
#